data_AF-A0A127QQ44-F1
#
_entry.id   AF-A0A127QQ44-F1
#
_cell.length_a   1.000
_cell.length_b   1.000
_cell.length_c   1.000
_cell.angle_alpha   90.00
_cell.angle_beta   90.00
_cell.angle_gamma   90.00
#
_symmetry.space_group_name_H-M   'P 1'
#
loop_
_entity.id
_entity.type
_entity.pdbx_description
1 polymer ?
#
loop_
_entity_poly.entity_id
_entity_poly.type
_entity_poly.pdbx_seq_one_letter_code
_entity_poly.pdbx_strand_id
1 'polypeptide(L)'
;MIDFSRKTCLGLAFACVLANGFWPTAAQARNTKLLLPVEPVFAQRAVQQAVGSDMSIIFGAAIPDGTSLLSDEIYIRGEARPNYRGRGTEDSDVCKLALQNALLDLVQQARARNANVLVGIVSYYDRLAVMNSPTQYECHAGTTRAIVDLKARLGKIDHSVGTSASVAAQAPPGARLFPPASGFADISDSRHIPFLDQQGREAYQLWLTRVGPKAFVIAEDGHWAQTWGNPPDQNLPRDPAVRALQVCYNLSGRNCQLYAIDSTVVYRASTAAQPTRQSPAGTAAALAGE
;
A
#
# COMPACT_ATOMS: atom_id res chain seq x y z
N MET A 1 59.25 40.26 64.56
CA MET A 1 58.11 40.97 65.17
C MET A 1 56.90 40.05 65.00
N ILE A 2 56.36 39.54 66.12
CA ILE A 2 55.05 38.87 66.31
C ILE A 2 54.88 37.44 65.72
N ASP A 3 55.27 36.47 66.54
CA ASP A 3 54.46 35.46 67.25
C ASP A 3 53.14 34.81 66.75
N PHE A 4 53.02 33.52 67.12
CA PHE A 4 51.85 32.66 67.41
C PHE A 4 50.62 32.60 66.46
N SER A 5 50.30 31.40 65.95
CA SER A 5 49.37 30.47 66.64
C SER A 5 48.62 29.51 65.71
N ARG A 6 48.65 28.23 66.12
CA ARG A 6 47.75 27.12 65.78
C ARG A 6 46.30 27.52 65.47
N LYS A 7 45.69 26.80 64.52
CA LYS A 7 44.40 26.11 64.75
C LYS A 7 44.19 24.96 63.76
N THR A 8 44.13 23.76 64.33
CA THR A 8 43.70 22.49 63.76
C THR A 8 42.19 22.45 63.52
N CYS A 9 41.79 21.53 62.64
CA CYS A 9 40.48 20.86 62.53
C CYS A 9 39.27 21.66 62.06
N LEU A 10 38.79 21.36 60.85
CA LEU A 10 37.48 20.72 60.68
C LEU A 10 37.39 20.04 59.31
N GLY A 11 37.01 18.77 59.30
CA GLY A 11 36.98 17.93 58.11
C GLY A 11 35.86 18.28 57.13
N LEU A 12 36.12 18.03 55.86
CA LEU A 12 35.10 17.82 54.84
C LEU A 12 35.53 16.60 54.03
N ALA A 13 35.01 15.45 54.45
CA ALA A 13 34.85 14.31 53.58
C ALA A 13 33.85 14.72 52.48
N PHE A 14 34.33 14.91 51.25
CA PHE A 14 33.46 14.92 50.09
C PHE A 14 33.79 13.69 49.26
N ALA A 15 33.10 12.61 49.61
CA ALA A 15 33.13 11.35 48.90
C ALA A 15 32.60 11.55 47.46
N CYS A 16 33.33 11.00 46.49
CA CYS A 16 32.89 10.82 45.12
C CYS A 16 31.56 10.06 45.07
N VAL A 17 30.46 10.75 44.76
CA VAL A 17 29.23 10.10 44.28
C VAL A 17 28.69 10.88 43.08
N LEU A 18 29.29 10.64 41.90
CA LEU A 18 28.66 10.91 40.62
C LEU A 18 27.78 9.71 40.25
N ALA A 19 26.69 9.50 40.99
CA ALA A 19 25.62 8.59 40.59
C ALA A 19 24.69 9.32 39.60
N ASN A 20 25.19 9.62 38.41
CA ASN A 20 24.31 9.96 37.29
C ASN A 20 23.58 8.67 36.89
N GLY A 21 22.34 8.54 37.38
CA GLY A 21 21.44 7.46 37.03
C GLY A 21 21.21 7.44 35.52
N PHE A 22 21.96 6.60 34.81
CA PHE A 22 21.52 6.05 33.55
C PHE A 22 20.30 5.18 33.85
N TRP A 23 19.12 5.76 33.75
CA TRP A 23 17.89 4.97 33.66
C TRP A 23 17.95 4.32 32.28
N PRO A 24 18.13 2.99 32.17
CA PRO A 24 18.05 2.36 30.87
C PRO A 24 16.61 2.55 30.39
N THR A 25 16.42 3.39 29.38
CA THR A 25 15.16 3.38 28.63
C THR A 25 15.11 2.02 27.95
N ALA A 26 14.42 1.06 28.57
CA ALA A 26 14.20 -0.24 27.96
C ALA A 26 13.50 0.00 26.62
N ALA A 27 14.21 -0.27 25.52
CA ALA A 27 13.61 -0.32 24.20
C ALA A 27 12.59 -1.46 24.21
N GLN A 28 11.31 -1.13 24.39
CA GLN A 28 10.22 -2.11 24.35
C GLN A 28 9.98 -2.49 22.89
N ALA A 29 10.60 -3.60 22.46
CA ALA A 29 10.31 -4.24 21.20
C ALA A 29 8.95 -4.94 21.29
N ARG A 30 7.88 -4.21 20.99
CA ARG A 30 6.52 -4.74 20.99
C ARG A 30 6.31 -5.67 19.79
N ASN A 31 5.69 -6.82 20.03
CA ASN A 31 5.23 -7.74 19.00
C ASN A 31 3.87 -8.35 19.40
N THR A 32 2.78 -7.76 18.94
CA THR A 32 1.42 -8.23 19.22
C THR A 32 0.88 -9.01 18.04
N LYS A 33 0.52 -10.28 18.25
CA LYS A 33 -0.13 -11.12 17.26
C LYS A 33 -1.63 -10.79 17.17
N LEU A 34 -2.10 -10.52 15.96
CA LEU A 34 -3.51 -10.33 15.63
C LEU A 34 -3.92 -11.35 14.57
N LEU A 35 -5.09 -11.96 14.74
CA LEU A 35 -5.76 -12.75 13.71
C LEU A 35 -6.94 -11.94 13.18
N LEU A 36 -6.87 -11.52 11.93
CA LEU A 36 -7.82 -10.57 11.34
C LEU A 36 -8.51 -11.17 10.12
N PRO A 37 -9.76 -10.77 9.82
CA PRO A 37 -10.45 -11.21 8.61
C PRO A 37 -9.78 -10.66 7.35
N VAL A 38 -9.74 -11.48 6.30
CA VAL A 38 -9.13 -11.10 5.01
C VAL A 38 -10.06 -10.18 4.19
N GLU A 39 -11.38 -10.33 4.33
CA GLU A 39 -12.40 -9.61 3.55
C GLU A 39 -12.21 -8.08 3.54
N PRO A 40 -11.98 -7.40 4.68
CA PRO A 40 -11.81 -5.94 4.68
C PRO A 40 -10.60 -5.45 3.89
N VAL A 41 -9.62 -6.33 3.61
CA VAL A 41 -8.45 -5.98 2.81
C VAL A 41 -8.77 -6.10 1.32
N PHE A 42 -9.55 -7.09 0.89
CA PHE A 42 -10.05 -7.16 -0.49
C PHE A 42 -11.05 -6.05 -0.85
N ALA A 43 -11.73 -5.49 0.14
CA ALA A 43 -12.58 -4.32 -0.04
C ALA A 43 -11.77 -3.03 -0.31
N GLN A 44 -10.44 -3.02 -0.06
CA GLN A 44 -9.61 -1.85 -0.30
C GLN A 44 -9.40 -1.62 -1.79
N ARG A 45 -9.62 -0.37 -2.22
CA ARG A 45 -9.52 -0.01 -3.63
C ARG A 45 -8.18 -0.31 -4.27
N ALA A 46 -7.08 -0.15 -3.54
CA ALA A 46 -5.76 -0.51 -4.07
C ALA A 46 -5.65 -1.99 -4.44
N VAL A 47 -6.20 -2.89 -3.61
CA VAL A 47 -6.24 -4.33 -3.91
C VAL A 47 -7.12 -4.57 -5.12
N GLN A 48 -8.34 -4.00 -5.15
CA GLN A 48 -9.26 -4.15 -6.29
C GLN A 48 -8.65 -3.64 -7.60
N GLN A 49 -7.96 -2.50 -7.57
CA GLN A 49 -7.29 -1.92 -8.74
C GLN A 49 -6.11 -2.76 -9.21
N ALA A 50 -5.32 -3.33 -8.28
CA ALA A 50 -4.19 -4.17 -8.65
C ALA A 50 -4.64 -5.54 -9.17
N VAL A 51 -5.64 -6.15 -8.54
CA VAL A 51 -6.21 -7.44 -8.94
C VAL A 51 -6.92 -7.31 -10.28
N GLY A 52 -7.70 -6.26 -10.51
CA GLY A 52 -8.44 -6.09 -11.76
C GLY A 52 -9.48 -7.20 -11.97
N SER A 53 -9.92 -7.41 -13.21
CA SER A 53 -10.86 -8.47 -13.59
C SER A 53 -10.18 -9.76 -14.06
N ASP A 54 -8.85 -9.76 -14.14
CA ASP A 54 -8.04 -10.78 -14.80
C ASP A 54 -7.19 -11.60 -13.82
N MET A 55 -7.24 -11.28 -12.52
CA MET A 55 -6.53 -11.99 -11.47
C MET A 55 -7.53 -12.51 -10.43
N SER A 56 -7.35 -13.73 -9.96
CA SER A 56 -8.08 -14.29 -8.82
C SER A 56 -7.14 -14.57 -7.64
N ILE A 57 -7.61 -14.32 -6.42
CA ILE A 57 -6.83 -14.57 -5.19
C ILE A 57 -7.61 -15.51 -4.28
N ILE A 58 -6.99 -16.61 -3.88
CA ILE A 58 -7.62 -17.67 -3.09
C ILE A 58 -6.80 -17.89 -1.81
N PHE A 59 -7.38 -17.51 -0.68
CA PHE A 59 -6.82 -17.76 0.64
C PHE A 59 -7.08 -19.18 1.12
N GLY A 60 -6.17 -19.65 1.98
CA GLY A 60 -6.11 -21.03 2.44
C GLY A 60 -5.23 -21.91 1.55
N ALA A 61 -4.92 -23.10 2.04
CA ALA A 61 -4.05 -24.07 1.35
C ALA A 61 -4.71 -24.71 0.11
N ALA A 62 -5.98 -24.39 -0.16
CA ALA A 62 -6.70 -24.96 -1.29
C ALA A 62 -6.11 -24.47 -2.63
N ILE A 63 -6.03 -25.42 -3.57
CA ILE A 63 -5.67 -25.17 -4.96
C ILE A 63 -6.85 -25.68 -5.78
N PRO A 64 -7.60 -24.82 -6.49
CA PRO A 64 -8.72 -25.26 -7.31
C PRO A 64 -8.28 -26.23 -8.39
N ASP A 65 -9.16 -27.17 -8.71
CA ASP A 65 -8.98 -28.07 -9.84
C ASP A 65 -8.81 -27.27 -11.14
N GLY A 66 -7.94 -27.76 -12.03
CA GLY A 66 -7.61 -27.05 -13.26
C GLY A 66 -6.58 -25.92 -13.11
N THR A 67 -6.09 -25.65 -11.89
CA THR A 67 -4.96 -24.71 -11.71
C THR A 67 -3.64 -25.34 -12.15
N SER A 68 -3.02 -24.76 -13.18
CA SER A 68 -1.64 -25.06 -13.56
C SER A 68 -0.68 -24.17 -12.77
N LEU A 69 0.09 -24.75 -11.85
CA LEU A 69 1.05 -23.99 -11.04
C LEU A 69 2.25 -23.56 -11.88
N LEU A 70 2.60 -22.27 -11.78
CA LEU A 70 3.74 -21.64 -12.45
C LEU A 70 4.90 -21.33 -11.49
N SER A 71 4.73 -21.63 -10.20
CA SER A 71 5.79 -21.50 -9.21
C SER A 71 5.69 -22.58 -8.15
N ASP A 72 6.83 -22.88 -7.54
CA ASP A 72 6.88 -23.45 -6.20
C ASP A 72 6.30 -22.47 -5.17
N GLU A 73 6.36 -22.85 -3.89
CA GLU A 73 6.00 -21.96 -2.79
C GLU A 73 6.89 -20.71 -2.79
N ILE A 74 6.26 -19.56 -2.94
CA ILE A 74 6.90 -18.26 -2.78
C ILE A 74 6.57 -17.68 -1.41
N TYR A 75 7.53 -16.97 -0.83
CA TYR A 75 7.37 -16.26 0.43
C TYR A 75 7.27 -14.77 0.17
N ILE A 76 6.32 -14.11 0.84
CA ILE A 76 6.15 -12.67 0.81
C ILE A 76 6.04 -12.12 2.24
N ARG A 77 6.63 -10.95 2.45
CA ARG A 77 6.51 -10.15 3.67
C ARG A 77 5.91 -8.79 3.32
N GLY A 78 4.70 -8.54 3.80
CA GLY A 78 4.08 -7.22 3.78
C GLY A 78 4.43 -6.45 5.04
N GLU A 79 4.88 -5.21 4.88
CA GLU A 79 5.15 -4.30 6.00
C GLU A 79 4.35 -3.01 5.85
N ALA A 80 3.89 -2.46 6.98
CA ALA A 80 3.24 -1.16 7.06
C ALA A 80 3.66 -0.44 8.34
N ARG A 81 3.80 0.88 8.28
CA ARG A 81 4.18 1.69 9.46
C ARG A 81 2.94 2.31 10.13
N PRO A 82 2.82 2.26 11.46
CA PRO A 82 1.82 3.03 12.19
C PRO A 82 2.07 4.53 11.99
N ASN A 83 1.00 5.29 11.76
CA ASN A 83 1.09 6.75 11.75
C ASN A 83 0.85 7.31 13.16
N TYR A 84 1.85 8.00 13.69
CA TYR A 84 1.79 8.68 15.00
C TYR A 84 1.52 10.19 14.89
N ARG A 85 1.32 10.74 13.67
CA ARG A 85 1.11 12.19 13.45
C ARG A 85 -0.36 12.64 13.61
N GLY A 86 -1.27 11.75 14.01
CA GLY A 86 -2.69 12.01 14.28
C GLY A 86 -3.29 10.93 15.19
N ARG A 87 -4.56 11.07 15.57
CA ARG A 87 -5.30 10.18 16.51
C ARG A 87 -4.91 8.70 16.29
N GLY A 88 -4.47 8.03 17.36
CA GLY A 88 -3.71 6.78 17.31
C GLY A 88 -4.22 5.77 16.27
N THR A 89 -3.33 5.37 15.35
CA THR A 89 -3.63 4.30 14.40
C THR A 89 -3.79 3.00 15.16
N GLU A 90 -4.94 2.32 14.99
CA GLU A 90 -5.13 1.00 15.58
C GLU A 90 -4.24 -0.04 14.91
N ASP A 91 -3.72 -1.01 15.67
CA ASP A 91 -2.94 -2.12 15.11
C ASP A 91 -3.69 -2.84 13.99
N SER A 92 -5.02 -2.94 14.11
CA SER A 92 -5.87 -3.58 13.12
C SER A 92 -5.76 -2.89 11.76
N ASP A 93 -5.66 -1.56 11.72
CA ASP A 93 -5.54 -0.78 10.48
C ASP A 93 -4.14 -0.88 9.87
N VAL A 94 -3.10 -0.85 10.71
CA VAL A 94 -1.72 -1.08 10.25
C VAL A 94 -1.58 -2.50 9.69
N CYS A 95 -2.20 -3.49 10.33
CA CYS A 95 -2.22 -4.88 9.87
C CYS A 95 -3.00 -5.06 8.57
N LYS A 96 -4.12 -4.37 8.38
CA LYS A 96 -4.85 -4.36 7.10
C LYS A 96 -3.96 -3.82 5.99
N LEU A 97 -3.24 -2.74 6.25
CA LEU A 97 -2.30 -2.15 5.30
C LEU A 97 -1.10 -3.07 5.02
N ALA A 98 -0.56 -3.75 6.03
CA ALA A 98 0.53 -4.70 5.84
C ALA A 98 0.10 -5.86 4.92
N LEU A 99 -1.10 -6.41 5.12
CA LEU A 99 -1.64 -7.44 4.22
C LEU A 99 -1.88 -6.88 2.81
N GLN A 100 -2.44 -5.67 2.69
CA GLN A 100 -2.61 -4.99 1.41
C GLN A 100 -1.30 -4.97 0.63
N ASN A 101 -0.21 -4.52 1.25
CA ASN A 101 1.10 -4.41 0.63
C ASN A 101 1.63 -5.79 0.19
N ALA A 102 1.42 -6.85 0.99
CA ALA A 102 1.76 -8.22 0.58
C ALA A 102 0.97 -8.67 -0.65
N LEU A 103 -0.34 -8.39 -0.71
CA LEU A 103 -1.19 -8.77 -1.84
C LEU A 103 -0.80 -8.01 -3.12
N LEU A 104 -0.49 -6.73 -3.02
CA LEU A 104 -0.04 -5.95 -4.17
C LEU A 104 1.27 -6.51 -4.76
N ASP A 105 2.22 -6.93 -3.92
CA ASP A 105 3.46 -7.55 -4.40
C ASP A 105 3.21 -8.95 -4.98
N LEU A 106 2.34 -9.76 -4.38
CA LEU A 106 1.94 -11.05 -4.95
C LEU A 106 1.32 -10.88 -6.35
N VAL A 107 0.40 -9.93 -6.52
CA VAL A 107 -0.21 -9.62 -7.82
C VAL A 107 0.85 -9.18 -8.82
N GLN A 108 1.81 -8.36 -8.38
CA GLN A 108 2.94 -7.95 -9.23
C GLN A 108 3.76 -9.16 -9.70
N GLN A 109 4.12 -10.06 -8.78
CA GLN A 109 4.90 -11.26 -9.08
C GLN A 109 4.11 -12.22 -9.99
N ALA A 110 2.80 -12.35 -9.77
CA ALA A 110 1.91 -13.15 -10.62
C ALA A 110 1.93 -12.64 -12.06
N ARG A 111 1.67 -11.33 -12.26
CA ARG A 111 1.67 -10.71 -13.59
C ARG A 111 3.03 -10.85 -14.29
N ALA A 112 4.13 -10.65 -13.56
CA ALA A 112 5.47 -10.80 -14.10
C ALA A 112 5.79 -12.22 -14.61
N ARG A 113 5.09 -13.24 -14.09
CA ARG A 113 5.24 -14.65 -14.49
C ARG A 113 4.08 -15.17 -15.34
N ASN A 114 3.24 -14.27 -15.86
CA ASN A 114 2.03 -14.60 -16.63
C ASN A 114 1.04 -15.51 -15.87
N ALA A 115 0.99 -15.42 -14.54
CA ALA A 115 -0.03 -16.05 -13.72
C ALA A 115 -1.29 -15.17 -13.67
N ASN A 116 -2.47 -15.80 -13.61
CA ASN A 116 -3.78 -15.15 -13.43
C ASN A 116 -4.51 -15.62 -12.18
N VAL A 117 -3.90 -16.51 -11.39
CA VAL A 117 -4.42 -16.90 -10.09
C VAL A 117 -3.30 -16.99 -9.05
N LEU A 118 -3.59 -16.47 -7.85
CA LEU A 118 -2.82 -16.62 -6.63
C LEU A 118 -3.54 -17.62 -5.72
N VAL A 119 -2.89 -18.72 -5.39
CA VAL A 119 -3.50 -19.84 -4.62
C VAL A 119 -2.59 -20.28 -3.49
N GLY A 120 -3.13 -21.13 -2.60
CA GLY A 120 -2.34 -21.67 -1.50
C GLY A 120 -1.85 -20.58 -0.54
N ILE A 121 -2.61 -19.49 -0.41
CA ILE A 121 -2.18 -18.32 0.37
C ILE A 121 -2.45 -18.58 1.85
N VAL A 122 -1.38 -18.77 2.61
CA VAL A 122 -1.46 -19.09 4.05
C VAL A 122 -0.49 -18.20 4.81
N SER A 123 -0.83 -17.83 6.06
CA SER A 123 0.10 -17.07 6.88
C SER A 123 1.26 -17.94 7.32
N TYR A 124 2.47 -17.39 7.29
CA TYR A 124 3.72 -18.09 7.56
C TYR A 124 4.72 -17.19 8.29
N TYR A 125 4.30 -16.71 9.46
CA TYR A 125 5.05 -15.77 10.27
C TYR A 125 6.45 -16.29 10.64
N ASP A 126 7.46 -15.45 10.38
CA ASP A 126 8.90 -15.72 10.56
C ASP A 126 9.38 -17.03 9.92
N ARG A 127 8.61 -17.56 8.96
CA ARG A 127 8.84 -18.84 8.30
C ARG A 127 8.90 -20.03 9.27
N LEU A 128 8.17 -19.96 10.37
CA LEU A 128 8.15 -21.02 11.38
C LEU A 128 6.89 -21.86 11.29
N ALA A 129 5.72 -21.23 11.45
CA ALA A 129 4.44 -21.94 11.55
C ALA A 129 3.50 -21.50 10.42
N VAL A 130 2.87 -22.48 9.77
CA VAL A 130 1.82 -22.22 8.79
C VAL A 130 0.48 -22.12 9.50
N MET A 131 -0.22 -21.02 9.30
CA MET A 131 -1.64 -20.89 9.64
C MET A 131 -2.46 -20.97 8.36
N ASN A 132 -3.15 -22.09 8.18
CA ASN A 132 -4.07 -22.29 7.08
C ASN A 132 -5.47 -21.80 7.49
N SER A 133 -5.86 -20.63 6.97
CA SER A 133 -7.23 -20.13 7.09
C SER A 133 -7.67 -19.48 5.78
N PRO A 134 -8.86 -19.81 5.25
CA PRO A 134 -9.40 -19.16 4.07
C PRO A 134 -9.96 -17.76 4.36
N THR A 135 -10.21 -17.43 5.63
CA THR A 135 -10.93 -16.21 6.03
C THR A 135 -10.15 -15.29 6.95
N GLN A 136 -9.05 -15.77 7.54
CA GLN A 136 -8.23 -15.00 8.47
C GLN A 136 -6.75 -15.02 8.09
N TYR A 137 -6.02 -13.98 8.47
CA TYR A 137 -4.57 -13.89 8.34
C TYR A 137 -3.92 -13.51 9.67
N GLU A 138 -2.67 -13.92 9.84
CA GLU A 138 -1.83 -13.59 10.99
C GLU A 138 -1.02 -12.33 10.69
N CYS A 139 -1.11 -11.37 11.62
CA CYS A 139 -0.34 -10.14 11.60
C CYS A 139 0.39 -9.94 12.91
N HIS A 140 1.57 -9.35 12.84
CA HIS A 140 2.39 -8.99 13.99
C HIS A 140 2.59 -7.49 14.04
N ALA A 141 1.86 -6.82 14.93
CA ALA A 141 1.91 -5.38 15.12
C ALA A 141 2.96 -5.00 16.18
N GLY A 142 3.88 -4.12 15.80
CA GLY A 142 4.90 -3.55 16.67
C GLY A 142 4.86 -2.02 16.69
N THR A 143 5.76 -1.43 17.46
CA THR A 143 5.83 0.03 17.64
C THR A 143 6.30 0.76 16.39
N THR A 144 7.01 0.10 15.47
CA THR A 144 7.55 0.77 14.27
C THR A 144 6.93 0.29 12.98
N ARG A 145 6.27 -0.87 13.00
CA ARG A 145 5.62 -1.50 11.85
C ARG A 145 4.71 -2.64 12.27
N ALA A 146 3.77 -3.00 11.40
CA ALA A 146 3.14 -4.30 11.36
C ALA A 146 3.73 -5.14 10.24
N ILE A 147 3.80 -6.46 10.44
CA ILE A 147 4.32 -7.43 9.49
C ILE A 147 3.26 -8.51 9.23
N VAL A 148 3.07 -8.86 7.96
CA VAL A 148 2.28 -10.02 7.51
C VAL A 148 3.15 -10.85 6.59
N ASP A 149 3.41 -12.08 7.00
CA ASP A 149 4.19 -13.03 6.21
C ASP A 149 3.27 -14.10 5.63
N LEU A 150 3.38 -14.34 4.33
CA LEU A 150 2.56 -15.35 3.65
C LEU A 150 3.44 -16.31 2.84
N LYS A 151 2.95 -17.53 2.69
CA LYS A 151 3.27 -18.38 1.54
C LYS A 151 2.18 -18.23 0.50
N ALA A 152 2.55 -18.34 -0.77
CA ALA A 152 1.61 -18.41 -1.87
C ALA A 152 2.20 -19.23 -3.01
N ARG A 153 1.37 -19.55 -4.00
CA ARG A 153 1.80 -20.07 -5.30
C ARG A 153 1.14 -19.27 -6.41
N LEU A 154 1.87 -19.11 -7.50
CA LEU A 154 1.41 -18.44 -8.71
C LEU A 154 0.92 -19.52 -9.68
N GLY A 155 -0.21 -19.31 -10.35
CA GLY A 155 -0.75 -20.27 -11.30
C GLY A 155 -1.52 -19.64 -12.45
N LYS A 156 -1.88 -20.50 -13.40
CA LYS A 156 -2.87 -20.24 -14.45
C LYS A 156 -4.12 -21.05 -14.21
N ILE A 157 -5.28 -20.42 -14.38
CA ILE A 157 -6.58 -21.07 -14.41
C ILE A 157 -7.39 -20.53 -15.59
N ASP A 158 -8.03 -21.42 -16.34
CA ASP A 158 -8.86 -21.04 -17.47
C ASP A 158 -10.26 -20.64 -16.96
N HIS A 159 -10.56 -19.34 -16.97
CA HIS A 159 -11.84 -18.79 -16.53
C HIS A 159 -13.03 -19.12 -17.48
N SER A 160 -12.83 -19.93 -18.52
CA SER A 160 -13.87 -20.34 -19.46
C SER A 160 -14.88 -21.35 -18.89
N VAL A 161 -14.69 -21.83 -17.66
CA VAL A 161 -15.73 -22.55 -16.89
C VAL A 161 -16.60 -21.53 -16.16
N GLY A 162 -17.30 -20.65 -16.90
CA GLY A 162 -18.15 -19.63 -16.30
C GLY A 162 -18.35 -18.34 -17.11
N THR A 163 -18.83 -18.46 -18.34
CA THR A 163 -19.46 -17.40 -19.16
C THR A 163 -18.59 -16.26 -19.71
N SER A 164 -18.54 -16.25 -21.05
CA SER A 164 -18.32 -15.14 -21.98
C SER A 164 -16.89 -14.61 -22.19
N ALA A 165 -16.38 -15.01 -23.35
CA ALA A 165 -15.18 -14.58 -24.04
C ALA A 165 -14.95 -13.06 -24.09
N SER A 166 -13.67 -12.68 -23.97
CA SER A 166 -13.03 -11.94 -25.06
C SER A 166 -11.56 -12.36 -25.17
N VAL A 167 -11.11 -12.46 -26.42
CA VAL A 167 -9.79 -12.90 -26.84
C VAL A 167 -8.72 -11.97 -26.26
N ALA A 168 -7.90 -12.46 -25.34
CA ALA A 168 -6.63 -11.82 -25.03
C ALA A 168 -5.61 -12.26 -26.07
N ALA A 169 -5.34 -11.37 -27.02
CA ALA A 169 -4.10 -11.40 -27.79
C ALA A 169 -2.94 -11.60 -26.81
N GLN A 170 -2.05 -12.55 -27.10
CA GLN A 170 -0.86 -12.83 -26.31
C GLN A 170 -0.06 -11.53 -26.12
N ALA A 171 -0.19 -10.94 -24.94
CA ALA A 171 0.59 -9.79 -24.56
C ALA A 171 2.07 -10.25 -24.50
N PRO A 172 3.02 -9.47 -25.04
CA PRO A 172 4.41 -9.87 -25.06
C PRO A 172 4.94 -10.09 -23.64
N PRO A 173 5.93 -10.99 -23.44
CA PRO A 173 6.56 -11.20 -22.14
C PRO A 173 7.07 -9.85 -21.59
N GLY A 174 6.47 -9.37 -20.49
CA GLY A 174 6.79 -8.07 -19.89
C GLY A 174 5.76 -6.96 -20.09
N ALA A 175 4.66 -7.21 -20.82
CA ALA A 175 3.53 -6.28 -20.85
C ALA A 175 2.83 -6.26 -19.48
N ARG A 176 2.92 -5.12 -18.80
CA ARG A 176 2.21 -4.91 -17.53
C ARG A 176 0.72 -4.82 -17.81
N LEU A 177 -0.02 -5.76 -17.26
CA LEU A 177 -1.48 -5.73 -17.21
C LEU A 177 -1.89 -4.67 -16.18
N PHE A 178 -1.90 -3.41 -16.62
CA PHE A 178 -2.42 -2.30 -15.85
C PHE A 178 -3.92 -2.13 -16.08
N PRO A 179 -4.64 -1.46 -15.16
CA PRO A 179 -6.00 -1.05 -15.43
C PRO A 179 -6.06 -0.30 -16.77
N PRO A 180 -7.05 -0.58 -17.63
CA PRO A 180 -7.19 0.15 -18.88
C PRO A 180 -7.42 1.63 -18.59
N ALA A 181 -7.10 2.46 -19.59
CA ALA A 181 -7.37 3.89 -19.55
C ALA A 181 -8.81 4.13 -19.07
N SER A 182 -8.98 4.97 -18.06
CA SER A 182 -10.30 5.21 -17.48
C SER A 182 -11.13 6.20 -18.29
N GLY A 183 -10.50 6.96 -19.19
CA GLY A 183 -11.12 8.07 -19.90
C GLY A 183 -11.44 9.27 -19.00
N PHE A 184 -10.91 9.30 -17.78
CA PHE A 184 -11.24 10.33 -16.79
C PHE A 184 -10.72 11.73 -17.19
N ALA A 185 -9.48 11.82 -17.68
CA ALA A 185 -8.83 13.07 -18.09
C ALA A 185 -7.68 12.79 -19.08
N ASP A 186 -7.25 13.82 -19.81
CA ASP A 186 -5.96 13.81 -20.51
C ASP A 186 -4.82 13.87 -19.48
N ILE A 187 -3.73 13.13 -19.71
CA ILE A 187 -2.62 13.05 -18.75
C ILE A 187 -1.90 14.40 -18.57
N SER A 188 -1.96 15.30 -19.56
CA SER A 188 -1.38 16.64 -19.44
C SER A 188 -2.25 17.60 -18.62
N ASP A 189 -3.50 17.25 -18.29
CA ASP A 189 -4.38 18.10 -17.48
C ASP A 189 -4.03 18.03 -15.98
N SER A 190 -2.97 18.73 -15.61
CA SER A 190 -2.54 18.84 -14.21
C SER A 190 -3.46 19.73 -13.35
N ARG A 191 -4.44 20.43 -13.93
CA ARG A 191 -5.24 21.44 -13.22
C ARG A 191 -6.44 20.85 -12.49
N HIS A 192 -6.97 19.72 -12.95
CA HIS A 192 -8.20 19.12 -12.43
C HIS A 192 -7.99 17.73 -11.81
N ILE A 193 -6.81 17.47 -11.24
CA ILE A 193 -6.55 16.23 -10.51
C ILE A 193 -7.31 16.26 -9.18
N PRO A 194 -8.18 15.28 -8.89
CA PRO A 194 -8.96 15.25 -7.66
C PRO A 194 -8.07 15.28 -6.41
N PHE A 195 -8.55 15.97 -5.38
CA PHE A 195 -7.92 16.08 -4.05
C PHE A 195 -6.53 16.74 -4.00
N LEU A 196 -5.92 16.99 -5.16
CA LEU A 196 -4.54 17.44 -5.26
C LEU A 196 -4.43 18.95 -5.03
N ASP A 197 -3.59 19.34 -4.07
CA ASP A 197 -3.28 20.74 -3.78
C ASP A 197 -2.25 21.32 -4.77
N GLN A 198 -1.82 22.57 -4.55
CA GLN A 198 -0.87 23.23 -5.44
C GLN A 198 0.49 22.53 -5.47
N GLN A 199 0.99 22.09 -4.31
CA GLN A 199 2.25 21.37 -4.20
C GLN A 199 2.18 20.03 -4.96
N GLY A 200 1.08 19.31 -4.82
CA GLY A 200 0.84 18.07 -5.55
C GLY A 200 0.74 18.29 -7.05
N ARG A 201 0.14 19.38 -7.52
CA ARG A 201 0.09 19.72 -8.95
C ARG A 201 1.48 19.99 -9.53
N GLU A 202 2.33 20.73 -8.80
CA GLU A 202 3.72 20.96 -9.19
C GLU A 202 4.52 19.64 -9.21
N ALA A 203 4.29 18.77 -8.23
CA ALA A 203 4.87 17.44 -8.20
C ALA A 203 4.41 16.59 -9.40
N TYR A 204 3.12 16.64 -9.74
CA TYR A 204 2.57 15.95 -10.91
C TYR A 204 3.19 16.45 -12.22
N GLN A 205 3.33 17.76 -12.39
CA GLN A 205 3.99 18.34 -13.56
C GLN A 205 5.44 17.87 -13.70
N LEU A 206 6.18 17.83 -12.59
CA LEU A 206 7.53 17.27 -12.56
C LEU A 206 7.54 15.76 -12.84
N TRP A 207 6.52 15.04 -12.38
CA TRP A 207 6.38 13.61 -12.63
C TRP A 207 6.12 13.30 -14.11
N LEU A 208 5.37 14.15 -14.83
CA LEU A 208 5.15 14.00 -16.27
C LEU A 208 6.46 13.99 -17.07
N THR A 209 7.49 14.73 -16.62
CA THR A 209 8.79 14.79 -17.29
C THR A 209 9.67 13.56 -17.02
N ARG A 210 9.26 12.63 -16.16
CA ARG A 210 10.06 11.45 -15.80
C ARG A 210 9.92 10.36 -16.87
N VAL A 211 11.06 9.72 -17.16
CA VAL A 211 11.10 8.53 -18.02
C VAL A 211 10.44 7.36 -17.29
N GLY A 212 9.60 6.61 -18.00
CA GLY A 212 8.95 5.42 -17.46
C GLY A 212 9.96 4.32 -17.09
N PRO A 213 9.60 3.39 -16.22
CA PRO A 213 8.25 3.19 -15.71
C PRO A 213 7.88 4.10 -14.53
N LYS A 214 6.67 4.67 -14.49
CA LYS A 214 6.27 5.63 -13.46
C LYS A 214 4.79 5.53 -13.06
N ALA A 215 4.47 5.94 -11.83
CA ALA A 215 3.09 5.99 -11.35
C ALA A 215 2.87 7.18 -10.41
N PHE A 216 1.63 7.68 -10.44
CA PHE A 216 1.15 8.76 -9.57
C PHE A 216 -0.13 8.32 -8.88
N VAL A 217 -0.17 8.52 -7.57
CA VAL A 217 -1.26 8.13 -6.67
C VAL A 217 -1.76 9.36 -5.93
N ILE A 218 -3.08 9.44 -5.77
CA ILE A 218 -3.77 10.48 -5.00
C ILE A 218 -4.62 9.84 -3.91
N ALA A 219 -4.92 10.59 -2.85
CA ALA A 219 -5.77 10.18 -1.75
C ALA A 219 -6.83 11.24 -1.44
N GLU A 220 -7.97 10.84 -0.89
CA GLU A 220 -9.12 11.73 -0.62
C GLU A 220 -8.81 12.81 0.43
N ASP A 221 -7.80 12.58 1.27
CA ASP A 221 -7.32 13.51 2.28
C ASP A 221 -6.22 14.46 1.76
N GLY A 222 -5.96 14.47 0.46
CA GLY A 222 -5.00 15.35 -0.21
C GLY A 222 -3.57 14.83 -0.23
N HIS A 223 -3.29 13.67 0.38
CA HIS A 223 -1.99 13.03 0.20
C HIS A 223 -1.81 12.54 -1.24
N TRP A 224 -0.56 12.51 -1.68
CA TRP A 224 -0.17 12.00 -2.98
C TRP A 224 1.19 11.33 -2.89
N ALA A 225 1.45 10.44 -3.84
CA ALA A 225 2.74 9.77 -3.97
C ALA A 225 3.09 9.61 -5.44
N GLN A 226 4.39 9.66 -5.72
CA GLN A 226 4.92 9.48 -7.06
C GLN A 226 6.14 8.56 -7.04
N THR A 227 6.23 7.71 -8.03
CA THR A 227 7.38 6.81 -8.22
C THR A 227 7.76 6.77 -9.69
N TRP A 228 9.02 6.49 -9.95
CA TRP A 228 9.54 6.21 -11.27
C TRP A 228 10.75 5.27 -11.20
N GLY A 229 11.11 4.68 -12.33
CA GLY A 229 12.30 3.85 -12.48
C GLY A 229 12.33 2.62 -11.57
N ASN A 230 13.54 2.15 -11.31
CA ASN A 230 13.79 1.11 -10.31
C ASN A 230 13.85 1.74 -8.90
N PRO A 231 13.35 1.05 -7.88
CA PRO A 231 13.46 1.54 -6.51
C PRO A 231 14.94 1.56 -6.07
N PRO A 232 15.35 2.55 -5.25
CA PRO A 232 16.69 2.59 -4.68
C PRO A 232 16.92 1.48 -3.64
N ASP A 233 15.86 1.09 -2.92
CA ASP A 233 15.86 -0.02 -1.98
C ASP A 233 15.33 -1.29 -2.66
N GLN A 234 16.10 -2.37 -2.61
CA GLN A 234 15.74 -3.66 -3.22
C GLN A 234 14.54 -4.33 -2.54
N ASN A 235 14.20 -3.91 -1.31
CA ASN A 235 13.04 -4.42 -0.57
C ASN A 235 11.72 -3.74 -0.98
N LEU A 236 11.77 -2.68 -1.79
CA LEU A 236 10.56 -2.05 -2.31
C LEU A 236 10.05 -2.77 -3.57
N PRO A 237 8.72 -2.81 -3.79
CA PRO A 237 8.13 -3.36 -5.01
C PRO A 237 8.77 -2.73 -6.24
N ARG A 238 9.13 -3.55 -7.24
CA ARG A 238 9.78 -3.05 -8.47
C ARG A 238 8.79 -2.32 -9.37
N ASP A 239 7.53 -2.70 -9.33
CA ASP A 239 6.47 -2.01 -10.07
C ASP A 239 6.18 -0.62 -9.48
N PRO A 240 6.16 0.44 -10.31
CA PRO A 240 5.96 1.79 -9.81
C PRO A 240 4.55 2.01 -9.22
N ALA A 241 3.50 1.37 -9.77
CA ALA A 241 2.13 1.55 -9.32
C ALA A 241 1.94 0.94 -7.92
N VAL A 242 2.41 -0.29 -7.72
CA VAL A 242 2.42 -0.93 -6.40
C VAL A 242 3.24 -0.11 -5.41
N ARG A 243 4.44 0.32 -5.80
CA ARG A 243 5.30 1.13 -4.95
C ARG A 243 4.68 2.47 -4.60
N ALA A 244 4.02 3.15 -5.54
CA ALA A 244 3.37 4.44 -5.29
C ALA A 244 2.18 4.31 -4.34
N LEU A 245 1.37 3.25 -4.49
CA LEU A 245 0.29 2.95 -3.56
C LEU A 245 0.86 2.72 -2.16
N GLN A 246 1.85 1.86 -2.02
CA GLN A 246 2.50 1.60 -0.72
C GLN A 246 3.07 2.89 -0.09
N VAL A 247 3.72 3.75 -0.87
CA VAL A 247 4.22 5.05 -0.39
C VAL A 247 3.06 5.93 0.09
N CYS A 248 1.99 6.06 -0.70
CA CYS A 248 0.83 6.87 -0.32
C CYS A 248 0.21 6.40 1.00
N TYR A 249 0.02 5.09 1.18
CA TYR A 249 -0.53 4.57 2.42
C TYR A 249 0.41 4.72 3.61
N ASN A 250 1.73 4.60 3.40
CA ASN A 250 2.72 4.87 4.44
C ASN A 250 2.75 6.36 4.84
N LEU A 251 2.33 7.26 3.95
CA LEU A 251 2.08 8.68 4.26
C LEU A 251 0.71 8.92 4.91
N SER A 252 -0.08 7.86 5.12
CA SER A 252 -1.46 7.88 5.68
C SER A 252 -2.54 8.41 4.75
N GLY A 253 -2.32 8.35 3.43
CA GLY A 253 -3.35 8.71 2.48
C GLY A 253 -4.62 7.87 2.66
N ARG A 254 -5.74 8.53 2.95
CA ARG A 254 -7.06 7.89 3.00
C ARG A 254 -7.52 7.58 1.58
N ASN A 255 -7.87 6.31 1.34
CA ASN A 255 -8.31 5.84 0.02
C ASN A 255 -7.31 6.22 -1.09
N CYS A 256 -6.05 5.80 -0.96
CA CYS A 256 -5.06 5.94 -2.01
C CYS A 256 -5.51 5.23 -3.29
N GLN A 257 -5.53 5.97 -4.40
CA GLN A 257 -5.99 5.52 -5.71
C GLN A 257 -4.94 5.86 -6.75
N LEU A 258 -4.67 4.90 -7.65
CA LEU A 258 -3.88 5.19 -8.84
C LEU A 258 -4.58 6.25 -9.67
N TYR A 259 -3.88 7.37 -9.90
CA TYR A 259 -4.34 8.41 -10.80
C TYR A 259 -3.85 8.16 -12.22
N ALA A 260 -2.53 8.01 -12.38
CA ALA A 260 -1.89 7.80 -13.66
C ALA A 260 -0.73 6.80 -13.57
N ILE A 261 -0.54 6.03 -14.63
CA ILE A 261 0.57 5.08 -14.80
C ILE A 261 1.18 5.33 -16.18
N ASP A 262 2.48 5.59 -16.21
CA ASP A 262 3.25 5.94 -17.40
C ASP A 262 2.65 7.12 -18.18
N SER A 263 1.88 6.84 -19.23
CA SER A 263 1.22 7.84 -20.08
C SER A 263 -0.31 7.76 -20.01
N THR A 264 -0.86 6.98 -19.08
CA THR A 264 -2.28 6.62 -19.04
C THR A 264 -2.93 7.05 -17.72
N VAL A 265 -4.04 7.78 -17.81
CA VAL A 265 -4.91 8.05 -16.64
C VAL A 265 -5.78 6.82 -16.39
N VAL A 266 -5.69 6.28 -15.16
CA VAL A 266 -6.40 5.07 -14.71
C VAL A 266 -7.41 5.35 -13.59
N TYR A 267 -7.47 6.60 -13.12
CA TYR A 267 -8.37 7.03 -12.07
C TYR A 267 -9.84 6.80 -12.41
N ARG A 268 -10.61 6.26 -11.47
CA ARG A 268 -12.07 6.18 -11.58
C ARG A 268 -12.68 6.85 -10.36
N ALA A 269 -13.50 7.88 -10.62
CA ALA A 269 -14.21 8.59 -9.56
C ALA A 269 -15.13 7.61 -8.82
N SER A 270 -15.02 7.62 -7.50
CA SER A 270 -15.96 6.97 -6.61
C SER A 270 -17.33 7.62 -6.78
N THR A 271 -18.37 6.86 -7.08
CA THR A 271 -19.75 7.38 -7.23
C THR A 271 -20.27 8.11 -5.96
N ALA A 272 -19.58 7.96 -4.83
CA ALA A 272 -19.86 8.67 -3.57
C ALA A 272 -19.40 10.13 -3.53
N ALA A 273 -18.67 10.63 -4.53
CA ALA A 273 -18.05 11.96 -4.51
C ALA A 273 -18.28 12.76 -5.81
N GLN A 274 -19.47 12.69 -6.40
CA GLN A 274 -19.88 13.73 -7.35
C GLN A 274 -20.62 14.85 -6.60
N PRO A 275 -20.10 16.09 -6.60
CA PRO A 275 -20.99 17.24 -6.50
C PRO A 275 -21.89 17.16 -7.75
N THR A 276 -23.20 17.18 -7.52
CA THR A 276 -24.25 17.21 -8.53
C THR A 276 -23.86 18.19 -9.64
N ARG A 277 -23.43 17.67 -10.81
CA ARG A 277 -23.40 18.47 -12.02
C ARG A 277 -24.86 18.80 -12.34
N GLN A 278 -25.22 20.07 -12.11
CA GLN A 278 -26.45 20.63 -12.63
C GLN A 278 -26.45 20.43 -14.15
N SER A 279 -27.43 19.66 -14.62
CA SER A 279 -27.71 19.52 -16.04
C SER A 279 -28.31 20.85 -16.53
N PRO A 280 -27.82 21.45 -17.62
CA PRO A 280 -28.52 22.56 -18.24
C PRO A 280 -29.70 21.97 -19.04
N ALA A 281 -30.88 21.95 -18.43
CA ALA A 281 -32.11 22.00 -19.19
C ALA A 281 -32.25 23.47 -19.63
N GLY A 282 -32.11 23.84 -20.89
CA GLY A 282 -32.75 23.21 -22.04
C GLY A 282 -33.72 24.27 -22.56
N THR A 283 -33.28 25.01 -23.56
CA THR A 283 -34.02 26.05 -24.26
C THR A 283 -35.37 25.49 -24.74
N ALA A 284 -36.47 26.01 -24.22
CA ALA A 284 -37.81 25.76 -24.77
C ALA A 284 -38.28 27.01 -25.51
N ALA A 285 -38.38 26.90 -26.83
CA ALA A 285 -39.08 27.84 -27.69
C ALA A 285 -40.38 27.17 -28.19
N ALA A 286 -41.52 27.86 -28.02
CA ALA A 286 -42.79 27.72 -28.77
C ALA A 286 -43.73 28.84 -28.23
N LEU A 287 -44.06 29.92 -28.97
CA LEU A 287 -44.99 30.11 -30.12
C LEU A 287 -46.48 30.31 -29.72
N ALA A 288 -47.08 31.36 -30.31
CA ALA A 288 -48.51 31.75 -30.43
C ALA A 288 -49.19 32.27 -29.15
N GLY A 289 -50.12 33.23 -29.15
CA GLY A 289 -50.89 33.95 -30.17
C GLY A 289 -51.98 34.77 -29.44
N GLU A 290 -52.55 35.76 -30.15
CA GLU A 290 -53.58 36.77 -29.75
C GLU A 290 -53.09 38.08 -29.11
#